data_AF-A0A536ECB0-F1
#
_entry.id   AF-A0A536ECB0-F1
#
_cell.length_a   1.000
_cell.length_b   1.000
_cell.length_c   1.000
_cell.angle_alpha   90.00
_cell.angle_beta   90.00
_cell.angle_gamma   90.00
#
_symmetry.space_group_name_H-M   'P 1'
#
loop_
_entity.id
_entity.type
_entity.pdbx_description
1 polymer ?
#
loop_
_entity_poly.entity_id
_entity_poly.type
_entity_poly.pdbx_seq_one_letter_code
_entity_poly.pdbx_strand_id
1 'polypeptide(L)'
;MEAPDGPLLIFAGAGSGKTRVLTHRIAYVIAARGVRPDEVCAVTFTNKAAREMRHRVEQLIGDSIKGMWLGTFHALGARMLRRDGDAVGIPRDYTIYDEADRLVAMRNALRAEGIDEKRYTPSRVATAVSMAKNELIDARVYQASAHSDFEQAVARAYWSYEQEL
;
A
#
# COMPACT_ATOMS: atom_id res chain seq x y z
N MET A 1 22.06 -12.36 -20.98
CA MET A 1 21.06 -11.59 -21.74
C MET A 1 20.79 -10.34 -20.94
N GLU A 2 21.18 -9.18 -21.47
CA GLU A 2 20.84 -7.89 -20.87
C GLU A 2 19.38 -7.59 -21.21
N ALA A 3 18.59 -7.15 -20.23
CA ALA A 3 17.22 -6.75 -20.49
C ALA A 3 17.22 -5.32 -21.05
N PRO A 4 16.40 -5.01 -22.06
CA PRO A 4 16.35 -3.68 -22.65
C PRO A 4 15.86 -2.65 -21.63
N ASP A 5 16.21 -1.39 -21.89
CA ASP A 5 15.61 -0.25 -21.23
C ASP A 5 14.12 -0.15 -21.61
N GLY A 6 13.30 0.40 -20.70
CA GLY A 6 11.85 0.52 -20.88
C GLY A 6 11.01 -0.61 -20.26
N PRO A 7 9.70 -0.65 -20.56
CA PRO A 7 8.77 -1.60 -19.95
C PRO A 7 9.14 -3.05 -20.27
N LEU A 8 9.20 -3.90 -19.23
CA LEU A 8 9.44 -5.33 -19.38
C LEU A 8 8.43 -6.13 -18.54
N LEU A 9 7.79 -7.11 -19.16
CA LEU A 9 7.00 -8.13 -18.50
C LEU A 9 7.73 -9.47 -18.53
N ILE A 10 7.91 -10.09 -17.35
CA ILE A 10 8.53 -11.41 -17.22
C ILE A 10 7.45 -12.42 -16.85
N PHE A 11 7.08 -13.29 -17.79
CA PHE A 11 6.25 -14.47 -17.51
C PHE A 11 7.11 -15.57 -16.91
N ALA A 12 6.68 -16.09 -15.77
CA ALA A 12 7.46 -17.09 -15.07
C ALA A 12 6.57 -17.97 -14.19
N GLY A 13 6.63 -19.28 -14.40
CA GLY A 13 5.89 -20.28 -13.63
C GLY A 13 6.42 -20.47 -12.21
N ALA A 14 5.77 -21.30 -11.39
CA ALA A 14 6.32 -21.68 -10.08
C ALA A 14 7.73 -22.27 -10.24
N GLY A 15 8.64 -21.99 -9.31
CA GLY A 15 10.02 -22.54 -9.32
C GLY A 15 10.98 -22.01 -10.40
N SER A 16 10.52 -21.24 -11.39
CA SER A 16 11.32 -20.74 -12.53
C SER A 16 12.40 -19.69 -12.20
N GLY A 17 12.60 -19.37 -10.93
CA GLY A 17 13.65 -18.43 -10.51
C GLY A 17 13.31 -16.94 -10.67
N LYS A 18 12.02 -16.55 -10.70
CA LYS A 18 11.55 -15.14 -10.72
C LYS A 18 12.37 -14.21 -9.82
N THR A 19 12.48 -14.59 -8.54
CA THR A 19 13.21 -13.81 -7.54
C THR A 19 14.68 -13.66 -7.91
N ARG A 20 15.31 -14.72 -8.42
CA ARG A 20 16.71 -14.69 -8.87
C ARG A 20 16.87 -13.72 -10.05
N VAL A 21 15.98 -13.77 -11.03
CA VAL A 21 16.02 -12.84 -12.18
C VAL A 21 15.90 -11.39 -11.72
N LEU A 22 14.96 -11.08 -10.82
CA LEU A 22 14.78 -9.72 -10.30
C LEU A 22 16.00 -9.24 -9.49
N THR A 23 16.55 -10.06 -8.60
CA THR A 23 17.72 -9.66 -7.78
C THR A 23 18.96 -9.46 -8.63
N HIS A 24 19.20 -10.32 -9.63
CA HIS A 24 20.30 -10.13 -10.57
C HIS A 24 20.12 -8.90 -11.44
N ARG A 25 18.88 -8.57 -11.87
CA ARG A 25 18.61 -7.35 -12.62
C ARG A 25 18.94 -6.10 -11.79
N ILE A 26 18.50 -6.06 -10.53
CA ILE A 26 18.79 -4.95 -9.62
C ILE A 26 20.30 -4.81 -9.43
N ALA A 27 21.00 -5.90 -9.12
CA ALA A 27 22.45 -5.87 -8.95
C ALA A 27 23.17 -5.41 -10.22
N TYR A 28 22.72 -5.86 -11.39
CA TYR A 28 23.28 -5.47 -12.68
C TYR A 28 23.13 -3.96 -12.96
N VAL A 29 21.95 -3.37 -12.75
CA VAL A 29 21.76 -1.93 -13.01
C VAL A 29 22.59 -1.06 -12.06
N ILE A 30 22.80 -1.51 -10.82
CA ILE A 30 23.64 -0.78 -9.86
C ILE A 30 25.12 -0.95 -10.22
N ALA A 31 25.61 -2.20 -10.28
CA ALA A 31 27.04 -2.47 -10.37
C ALA A 31 27.62 -2.27 -11.78
N ALA A 32 26.86 -2.61 -12.82
CA ALA A 32 27.36 -2.55 -14.21
C ALA A 32 26.93 -1.29 -14.95
N ARG A 33 25.74 -0.74 -14.64
CA ARG A 33 25.21 0.46 -15.31
C ARG A 33 25.38 1.74 -14.49
N GLY A 34 25.86 1.65 -13.25
CA GLY A 34 26.17 2.81 -12.40
C GLY A 34 24.94 3.55 -11.87
N VAL A 35 23.75 2.92 -11.87
CA VAL A 35 22.54 3.51 -11.28
C VAL A 35 22.68 3.56 -9.78
N ARG A 36 22.37 4.71 -9.15
CA ARG A 36 22.49 4.82 -7.70
C ARG A 36 21.38 3.99 -7.02
N PRO A 37 21.64 3.36 -5.86
CA PRO A 37 20.62 2.57 -5.18
C PRO A 37 19.32 3.33 -4.89
N ASP A 38 19.40 4.64 -4.59
CA ASP A 38 18.25 5.50 -4.30
C ASP A 38 17.36 5.80 -5.52
N GLU A 39 17.84 5.51 -6.73
CA GLU A 39 17.11 5.62 -7.99
C GLU A 39 16.36 4.32 -8.35
N VAL A 40 16.54 3.24 -7.57
CA VAL A 40 15.89 1.95 -7.81
C VAL A 40 14.74 1.72 -6.83
N CYS A 41 13.58 1.34 -7.37
CA CYS A 41 12.41 0.91 -6.61
C CYS A 41 12.08 -0.56 -6.87
N ALA A 42 11.87 -1.33 -5.80
CA ALA A 42 11.49 -2.73 -5.84
C ALA A 42 10.38 -3.00 -4.82
N VAL A 43 9.21 -3.42 -5.31
CA VAL A 43 8.01 -3.67 -4.50
C VAL A 43 7.72 -5.17 -4.42
N THR A 44 7.36 -5.64 -3.24
CA THR A 44 6.96 -7.03 -2.98
C THR A 44 5.68 -7.10 -2.15
N PHE A 45 5.03 -8.26 -2.08
CA PHE A 45 3.79 -8.41 -1.31
C PHE A 45 4.02 -8.71 0.18
N THR A 46 5.20 -9.18 0.58
CA THR A 46 5.47 -9.57 1.97
C THR A 46 6.77 -9.00 2.48
N ASN A 47 6.81 -8.69 3.78
CA ASN A 47 8.04 -8.23 4.43
C ASN A 47 9.15 -9.28 4.36
N LYS A 48 8.82 -10.58 4.34
CA LYS A 48 9.79 -11.66 4.17
C LYS A 48 10.44 -11.59 2.80
N ALA A 49 9.65 -11.45 1.73
CA ALA A 49 10.16 -11.34 0.37
C ALA A 49 11.04 -10.09 0.19
N ALA A 50 10.63 -8.94 0.76
CA ALA A 50 11.44 -7.73 0.76
C ALA A 50 12.82 -7.96 1.44
N ARG A 51 12.83 -8.52 2.65
CA ARG A 51 14.09 -8.79 3.37
C ARG A 51 15.00 -9.76 2.61
N GLU A 52 14.43 -10.82 2.06
CA GLU A 52 15.17 -11.80 1.27
C GLU A 52 15.74 -11.18 -0.01
N MET A 53 14.96 -10.35 -0.71
CA MET A 53 15.42 -9.65 -1.90
C MET A 53 16.56 -8.68 -1.59
N ARG A 54 16.45 -7.89 -0.51
CA ARG A 54 17.53 -7.00 -0.03
C ARG A 54 18.82 -7.78 0.20
N HIS A 55 18.74 -8.85 0.99
CA HIS A 55 19.91 -9.67 1.32
C HIS A 55 20.59 -10.21 0.05
N ARG A 56 19.81 -10.74 -0.89
CA ARG A 56 20.34 -11.26 -2.16
C ARG A 56 21.00 -10.18 -3.01
N VAL A 57 20.42 -8.98 -3.09
CA VAL A 57 21.01 -7.87 -3.86
C VAL A 57 22.31 -7.41 -3.22
N GLU A 58 22.33 -7.18 -1.90
CA GLU A 58 23.53 -6.77 -1.16
C GLU A 58 24.67 -7.81 -1.33
N GLN A 59 24.34 -9.10 -1.28
CA GLN A 59 25.32 -10.17 -1.56
C GLN A 59 25.87 -10.13 -2.99
N LEU A 60 25.04 -9.84 -3.98
CA LEU A 60 25.46 -9.81 -5.38
C LEU A 60 26.35 -8.60 -5.71
N ILE A 61 26.11 -7.45 -5.06
CA ILE A 61 26.91 -6.23 -5.28
C ILE A 61 28.12 -6.12 -4.33
N GLY A 62 28.10 -6.85 -3.20
CA GLY A 62 29.16 -6.79 -2.19
C GLY A 62 29.16 -5.51 -1.34
N ASP A 63 28.06 -4.77 -1.32
CA ASP A 63 27.91 -3.47 -0.65
C ASP A 63 26.46 -3.27 -0.19
N SER A 64 26.21 -2.22 0.60
CA SER A 64 24.89 -1.83 1.08
C SER A 64 24.08 -1.16 -0.02
N ILE A 65 22.79 -1.52 -0.12
CA ILE A 65 21.79 -0.80 -0.93
C ILE A 65 21.09 0.30 -0.13
N LYS A 66 21.82 0.99 0.75
CA LYS A 66 21.28 2.08 1.57
C LYS A 66 20.61 3.13 0.67
N GLY A 67 19.43 3.59 1.06
CA GLY A 67 18.65 4.55 0.28
C GLY A 67 17.65 3.92 -0.70
N MET A 68 17.91 2.70 -1.19
CA MET A 68 17.03 2.02 -2.14
C MET A 68 15.59 1.89 -1.64
N TRP A 69 14.61 2.09 -2.53
CA TRP A 69 13.19 1.92 -2.25
C TRP A 69 12.80 0.45 -2.40
N LEU A 70 13.13 -0.36 -1.39
CA LEU A 70 12.83 -1.79 -1.38
C LEU A 70 11.92 -2.14 -0.20
N GLY A 71 10.71 -2.62 -0.48
CA GLY A 71 9.72 -2.90 0.56
C GLY A 71 8.41 -3.50 0.05
N THR A 72 7.38 -3.46 0.89
CA THR A 72 6.00 -3.72 0.48
C THR A 72 5.32 -2.44 0.02
N PHE A 73 4.18 -2.55 -0.67
CA PHE A 73 3.36 -1.38 -1.02
C PHE A 73 3.10 -0.48 0.20
N HIS A 74 2.66 -1.07 1.31
CA HIS A 74 2.40 -0.35 2.55
C HIS A 74 3.67 0.28 3.15
N ALA A 75 4.79 -0.45 3.19
CA ALA A 75 6.02 0.08 3.77
C ALA A 75 6.59 1.25 2.96
N LEU A 76 6.52 1.17 1.62
CA LEU A 76 6.99 2.24 0.74
C LEU A 76 6.03 3.44 0.77
N GLY A 77 4.71 3.20 0.80
CA GLY A 77 3.71 4.25 0.97
C GLY A 77 3.89 4.99 2.30
N ALA A 78 4.08 4.26 3.39
CA ALA A 78 4.38 4.86 4.69
C ALA A 78 5.69 5.67 4.65
N ARG A 79 6.76 5.14 4.06
CA ARG A 79 8.03 5.88 3.89
C ARG A 79 7.84 7.18 3.12
N MET A 80 7.02 7.17 2.07
CA MET A 80 6.71 8.36 1.27
C MET A 80 5.94 9.40 2.09
N LEU A 81 4.87 8.99 2.79
CA LEU A 81 4.06 9.89 3.63
C LEU A 81 4.86 10.45 4.80
N ARG A 82 5.72 9.65 5.45
CA ARG A 82 6.61 10.14 6.52
C ARG A 82 7.63 11.16 6.03
N ARG A 83 8.02 11.09 4.75
CA ARG A 83 9.02 11.98 4.15
C ARG A 83 8.39 13.29 3.65
N ASP A 84 7.28 13.17 2.93
CA ASP A 84 6.73 14.24 2.10
C ASP A 84 5.23 14.52 2.36
N GLY A 85 4.61 13.86 3.35
CA GLY A 85 3.17 13.95 3.64
C GLY A 85 2.68 15.34 4.04
N ASP A 86 3.56 16.19 4.62
CA ASP A 86 3.22 17.56 5.01
C ASP A 86 2.67 18.37 3.83
N ALA A 87 3.14 18.09 2.61
CA ALA A 87 2.69 18.76 1.38
C ALA A 87 1.22 18.49 1.04
N VAL A 88 0.63 17.44 1.60
CA VAL A 88 -0.80 17.08 1.45
C VAL A 88 -1.54 17.11 2.79
N GLY A 89 -0.96 17.75 3.81
CA GLY A 89 -1.58 17.90 5.13
C GLY A 89 -1.52 16.65 6.00
N ILE A 90 -0.70 15.65 5.68
CA ILE A 90 -0.50 14.45 6.50
C ILE A 90 0.74 14.64 7.37
N PRO A 91 0.61 14.72 8.70
CA PRO A 91 1.74 14.98 9.58
C PRO A 91 2.70 13.78 9.60
N ARG A 92 3.99 14.04 9.72
CA ARG A 92 5.03 13.00 9.73
C ARG A 92 4.92 12.01 10.86
N ASP A 93 4.22 12.31 11.94
CA ASP A 93 4.05 11.47 13.13
C ASP A 93 2.70 10.74 13.19
N TYR A 94 1.92 10.72 12.09
CA TYR A 94 0.62 10.05 12.00
C TYR A 94 0.60 8.61 12.54
N THR A 95 -0.54 8.15 13.06
CA THR A 95 -0.70 6.78 13.55
C THR A 95 -1.25 5.87 12.47
N ILE A 96 -0.73 4.66 12.34
CA ILE A 96 -1.31 3.63 11.48
C ILE A 96 -2.27 2.81 12.34
N TYR A 97 -3.56 2.92 12.06
CA TYR A 97 -4.58 2.16 12.75
C TYR A 97 -4.50 0.68 12.37
N ASP A 98 -4.58 -0.18 13.38
CA ASP A 98 -4.75 -1.60 13.16
C ASP A 98 -6.23 -1.96 12.88
N GLU A 99 -6.54 -3.25 12.83
CA GLU A 99 -7.91 -3.70 12.61
C GLU A 99 -8.87 -3.34 13.75
N ALA A 100 -8.41 -3.40 15.01
CA ALA A 100 -9.24 -3.06 16.15
C ALA A 100 -9.52 -1.56 16.17
N ASP A 101 -8.50 -0.73 15.97
CA ASP A 101 -8.63 0.73 15.87
C ASP A 101 -9.59 1.12 14.75
N ARG A 102 -9.43 0.50 13.56
CA ARG A 102 -10.32 0.72 12.40
C ARG A 102 -11.77 0.40 12.73
N LEU A 103 -12.04 -0.70 13.44
CA LEU A 103 -13.40 -1.09 13.83
C LEU A 103 -13.99 -0.18 14.91
N VAL A 104 -13.17 0.38 15.80
CA VAL A 104 -13.61 1.37 16.80
C VAL A 104 -14.02 2.67 16.10
N ALA A 105 -13.16 3.22 15.24
CA ALA A 105 -13.47 4.43 14.48
C ALA A 105 -14.70 4.24 13.56
N MET A 106 -14.82 3.09 12.88
CA MET A 106 -16.03 2.82 12.08
C MET A 106 -17.30 2.75 12.94
N ARG A 107 -17.21 2.23 14.16
CA ARG A 107 -18.36 2.19 15.08
C ARG A 107 -18.76 3.61 15.51
N ASN A 108 -17.79 4.47 15.79
CA ASN A 108 -18.04 5.87 16.15
C ASN A 108 -18.69 6.62 14.99
N ALA A 109 -18.20 6.45 13.76
CA ALA A 109 -18.80 7.00 12.55
C ALA A 109 -20.26 6.56 12.35
N LEU A 110 -20.57 5.27 12.55
CA LEU A 110 -21.95 4.77 12.46
C LEU A 110 -22.86 5.42 13.51
N ARG A 111 -22.37 5.61 14.74
CA ARG A 111 -23.12 6.27 15.81
C ARG A 111 -23.37 7.74 15.53
N ALA A 112 -22.36 8.45 15.01
CA ALA A 112 -22.48 9.86 14.64
C ALA A 112 -23.57 10.08 13.58
N GLU A 113 -23.71 9.14 12.64
CA GLU A 113 -24.73 9.17 11.59
C GLU A 113 -26.09 8.57 12.00
N GLY A 114 -26.25 8.14 13.26
CA GLY A 114 -27.48 7.51 13.76
C GLY A 114 -27.82 6.17 13.07
N ILE A 115 -26.82 5.47 12.54
CA ILE A 115 -26.99 4.21 11.82
C ILE A 115 -27.07 3.03 12.80
N ASP A 116 -28.11 2.21 12.70
CA ASP A 116 -28.30 1.03 13.55
C ASP A 116 -27.22 -0.04 13.29
N GLU A 117 -26.31 -0.22 14.27
CA GLU A 117 -25.23 -1.20 14.25
C GLU A 117 -25.73 -2.65 14.13
N LYS A 118 -26.98 -2.95 14.50
CA LYS A 118 -27.56 -4.29 14.34
C LYS A 118 -27.96 -4.56 12.89
N ARG A 119 -28.44 -3.54 12.18
CA ARG A 119 -28.80 -3.62 10.76
C ARG A 119 -27.55 -3.56 9.86
N TYR A 120 -26.60 -2.70 10.24
CA TYR A 120 -25.36 -2.42 9.50
C TYR A 120 -24.16 -2.53 10.44
N THR A 121 -23.58 -3.72 10.53
CA THR A 121 -22.48 -3.97 11.47
C THR A 121 -21.20 -3.20 11.07
N PRO A 122 -20.41 -2.69 12.04
CA PRO A 122 -19.17 -1.96 11.76
C PRO A 122 -18.19 -2.72 10.85
N SER A 123 -18.07 -4.04 11.03
CA SER A 123 -17.21 -4.89 10.21
C SER A 123 -17.66 -4.93 8.74
N ARG A 124 -18.98 -5.05 8.48
CA ARG A 124 -19.52 -5.10 7.12
C ARG A 124 -19.35 -3.76 6.39
N VAL A 125 -19.56 -2.65 7.10
CA VAL A 125 -19.36 -1.30 6.57
C VAL A 125 -17.88 -1.02 6.32
N ALA A 126 -16.99 -1.35 7.27
CA ALA A 126 -15.54 -1.21 7.10
C ALA A 126 -15.00 -2.03 5.91
N THR A 127 -15.58 -3.20 5.65
CA THR A 127 -15.23 -4.02 4.48
C THR A 127 -15.61 -3.32 3.18
N ALA A 128 -16.81 -2.72 3.11
CA ALA A 128 -17.24 -1.96 1.93
C ALA A 128 -16.35 -0.73 1.69
N VAL A 129 -15.99 0.00 2.75
CA VAL A 129 -15.04 1.12 2.67
C VAL A 129 -13.66 0.64 2.20
N SER A 130 -13.17 -0.49 2.71
CA SER A 130 -11.89 -1.07 2.28
C SER A 130 -11.88 -1.43 0.79
N MET A 131 -12.97 -2.01 0.29
CA MET A 131 -13.13 -2.29 -1.15
C MET A 131 -13.13 -1.01 -1.99
N ALA A 132 -13.87 0.03 -1.56
CA ALA A 132 -13.86 1.33 -2.22
C ALA A 132 -12.44 1.93 -2.28
N LYS A 133 -11.68 1.89 -1.17
CA LYS A 133 -10.29 2.38 -1.14
C LYS A 133 -9.35 1.61 -2.07
N ASN A 134 -9.52 0.30 -2.20
CA ASN A 134 -8.73 -0.51 -3.14
C ASN A 134 -9.02 -0.16 -4.60
N GLU A 135 -10.22 0.35 -4.90
CA GLU A 135 -10.61 0.85 -6.21
C GLU A 135 -10.33 2.36 -6.39
N LEU A 136 -9.66 3.00 -5.42
CA LEU A 136 -9.37 4.43 -5.39
C LEU A 136 -10.63 5.32 -5.38
N ILE A 137 -11.70 4.81 -4.77
CA ILE A 137 -12.97 5.53 -4.58
C ILE A 137 -12.97 6.18 -3.19
N ASP A 138 -12.94 7.51 -3.18
CA ASP A 138 -13.09 8.32 -1.96
C ASP A 138 -14.55 8.40 -1.49
N ALA A 139 -14.77 8.94 -0.28
CA ALA A 139 -16.11 9.04 0.30
C ALA A 139 -17.09 9.87 -0.55
N ARG A 140 -16.62 10.92 -1.23
CA ARG A 140 -17.46 11.78 -2.08
C ARG A 140 -17.90 11.05 -3.35
N VAL A 141 -16.96 10.38 -4.00
CA VAL A 141 -17.25 9.57 -5.20
C VAL A 141 -18.17 8.41 -4.84
N TYR A 142 -17.90 7.72 -3.72
CA TYR A 142 -18.75 6.61 -3.26
C TYR A 142 -20.20 7.06 -3.03
N GLN A 143 -20.39 8.24 -2.45
CA GLN A 143 -21.72 8.81 -2.21
C GLN A 143 -22.50 9.05 -3.51
N ALA A 144 -21.83 9.48 -4.59
CA ALA A 144 -22.48 9.74 -5.87
C ALA A 144 -22.98 8.46 -6.57
N SER A 145 -22.33 7.31 -6.31
CA SER A 145 -22.70 6.00 -6.87
C SER A 145 -23.57 5.14 -5.97
N ALA A 146 -23.93 5.61 -4.77
CA ALA A 146 -24.68 4.83 -3.80
C ALA A 146 -26.17 4.73 -4.19
N HIS A 147 -26.68 3.52 -4.41
CA HIS A 147 -28.06 3.32 -4.87
C HIS A 147 -28.92 2.55 -3.86
N SER A 148 -28.37 1.50 -3.27
CA SER A 148 -29.07 0.69 -2.28
C SER A 148 -29.07 1.32 -0.89
N ASP A 149 -30.05 0.94 -0.05
CA ASP A 149 -30.10 1.32 1.37
C ASP A 149 -28.76 1.07 2.10
N PHE A 150 -28.08 -0.03 1.76
CA PHE A 150 -26.79 -0.36 2.36
C PHE A 150 -25.68 0.58 1.89
N GLU A 151 -25.56 0.81 0.58
CA GLU A 151 -24.54 1.72 0.03
C GLU A 151 -24.74 3.14 0.53
N GLN A 152 -25.98 3.61 0.68
CA GLN A 152 -26.26 4.92 1.25
C GLN A 152 -25.82 5.02 2.72
N ALA A 153 -26.01 3.94 3.51
CA ALA A 153 -25.49 3.87 4.87
C ALA A 153 -23.95 3.85 4.89
N VAL A 154 -23.31 3.10 3.99
CA VAL A 154 -21.84 3.08 3.84
C VAL A 154 -21.32 4.46 3.45
N ALA A 155 -21.96 5.16 2.51
CA ALA A 155 -21.54 6.48 2.06
C ALA A 155 -21.51 7.50 3.21
N ARG A 156 -22.58 7.55 4.02
CA ARG A 156 -22.64 8.42 5.20
C ARG A 156 -21.58 8.06 6.23
N ALA A 157 -21.46 6.78 6.56
CA ALA A 157 -20.47 6.30 7.52
C ALA A 157 -19.04 6.54 7.03
N TYR A 158 -18.77 6.39 5.74
CA TYR A 158 -17.44 6.59 5.14
C TYR A 158 -17.03 8.07 5.24
N TRP A 159 -17.93 8.99 4.90
CA TRP A 159 -17.67 10.43 5.08
C TRP A 159 -17.33 10.76 6.54
N SER A 160 -18.17 10.32 7.48
CA SER A 160 -17.96 10.56 8.92
C SER A 160 -16.67 9.92 9.42
N TYR A 161 -16.38 8.70 9.00
CA TYR A 161 -15.16 7.96 9.32
C TYR A 161 -13.89 8.71 8.89
N GLU A 162 -13.86 9.32 7.69
CA GLU A 162 -12.68 10.07 7.25
C GLU A 162 -12.47 11.39 7.98
N GLN A 163 -13.50 11.97 8.62
CA GLN A 163 -13.36 13.16 9.46
C GLN A 163 -12.82 12.84 10.87
N GLU A 164 -12.89 11.58 11.29
CA GLU A 164 -12.39 11.11 12.60
C GLU A 164 -10.90 10.73 12.56
N LEU A 165 -10.34 10.53 11.36
CA LEU A 165 -8.95 10.10 11.14
C LEU A 165 -7.91 11.21 11.25
#